data_AF-A0A8T5BSJ5-F1
#
_entry.id   AF-A0A8T5BSJ5-F1
#
_cell.length_a   1.000
_cell.length_b   1.000
_cell.length_c   1.000
_cell.angle_alpha   90.00
_cell.angle_beta   90.00
_cell.angle_gamma   90.00
#
_symmetry.space_group_name_H-M   'P 1'
#
loop_
_entity.id
_entity.type
_entity.pdbx_description
1 polymer ?
#
loop_
_entity_poly.entity_id
_entity_poly.type
_entity_poly.pdbx_seq_one_letter_code
_entity_poly.pdbx_strand_id
1 'polypeptide(L)'
;MSFKIPFKNLKLEIALAPITKLSLHEETIPALVEEIASSIIQEKVIKNPVIVDKGSFVVLDGMHRVEAAKKAGCIRMPVCLLDYFNPLIKVAVWYRTFNGENLIETLQDEASKLNFNLIESSFKEAKEALLNRQASASFLTREKCFLIEWQKDLKKAYEIVKLIESKLVEAGKKVGYETEFDAEKKLLNKIVEMVMGVPPINKEDVINFGLKGLVFPHKVTRHVIPARPMEINVPLEWLKDDSISVEEANNFLINFLSKRKIERIPPGSLFEGRRYEEELFIFK
;
A
#
# COMPACT_ATOMS: atom_id res chain seq x y z
N MET A 1 -8.80 15.01 -20.05
CA MET A 1 -7.85 16.11 -19.77
C MET A 1 -7.34 15.98 -18.33
N SER A 2 -6.19 16.56 -17.98
CA SER A 2 -5.59 16.49 -16.63
C SER A 2 -4.83 17.78 -16.28
N PHE A 3 -4.82 18.16 -15.00
CA PHE A 3 -3.94 19.20 -14.46
C PHE A 3 -2.56 18.60 -14.22
N LYS A 4 -1.49 19.30 -14.62
CA LYS A 4 -0.15 18.71 -14.76
C LYS A 4 0.87 19.45 -13.90
N ILE A 5 1.55 18.72 -13.02
CA ILE A 5 2.69 19.23 -12.26
C ILE A 5 3.95 18.48 -12.72
N PRO A 6 4.93 19.17 -13.36
CA PRO A 6 6.21 18.55 -13.69
C PRO A 6 7.04 18.33 -12.41
N PHE A 7 7.66 17.15 -12.29
CA PHE A 7 8.58 16.84 -11.20
C PHE A 7 9.74 15.99 -11.74
N LYS A 8 10.91 16.60 -11.93
CA LYS A 8 12.07 15.95 -12.57
C LYS A 8 11.67 15.35 -13.93
N ASN A 9 11.92 14.06 -14.15
CA ASN A 9 11.49 13.29 -15.32
C ASN A 9 10.15 12.54 -15.11
N LEU A 10 9.40 12.86 -14.05
CA LEU A 10 8.06 12.36 -13.76
C LEU A 10 7.05 13.50 -13.95
N LYS A 11 5.80 13.13 -14.21
CA LYS A 11 4.69 14.06 -14.35
C LYS A 11 3.53 13.61 -13.49
N LEU A 12 3.11 14.47 -12.56
CA LEU A 12 1.92 14.23 -11.75
C LEU A 12 0.72 14.75 -12.54
N GLU A 13 -0.16 13.86 -12.98
CA GLU A 13 -1.37 14.22 -13.72
C GLU A 13 -2.60 14.06 -12.83
N ILE A 14 -3.18 15.17 -12.38
CA ILE A 14 -4.36 15.19 -11.53
C ILE A 14 -5.61 15.24 -12.41
N ALA A 15 -6.51 14.29 -12.20
CA ALA A 15 -7.73 14.14 -13.00
C ALA A 15 -8.86 13.54 -12.15
N LEU A 16 -10.08 13.56 -12.69
CA LEU A 16 -11.19 12.73 -12.25
C LEU A 16 -11.28 11.51 -13.17
N ALA A 17 -11.27 10.31 -12.59
CA ALA A 17 -11.46 9.06 -13.31
C ALA A 17 -12.80 8.42 -12.91
N PRO A 18 -13.49 7.68 -13.82
CA PRO A 18 -14.60 6.82 -13.42
C PRO A 18 -14.10 5.84 -12.35
N ILE A 19 -14.82 5.75 -11.24
CA ILE A 19 -14.38 4.92 -10.10
C ILE A 19 -14.35 3.43 -10.47
N THR A 20 -15.17 3.03 -11.44
CA THR A 20 -15.24 1.67 -12.00
C THR A 20 -14.00 1.27 -12.80
N LYS A 21 -13.16 2.21 -13.22
CA LYS A 21 -11.87 1.91 -13.87
C LYS A 21 -10.76 1.60 -12.88
N LEU A 22 -10.94 1.88 -11.59
CA LEU A 22 -9.89 1.73 -10.59
C LEU A 22 -9.82 0.29 -10.08
N SER A 23 -8.67 -0.33 -10.29
CA SER A 23 -8.36 -1.67 -9.81
C SER A 23 -7.53 -1.60 -8.52
N LEU A 24 -7.97 -2.29 -7.47
CA LEU A 24 -7.22 -2.39 -6.23
C LEU A 24 -6.31 -3.61 -6.27
N HIS A 25 -5.09 -3.49 -5.73
CA HIS A 25 -4.17 -4.62 -5.55
C HIS A 25 -3.95 -5.00 -4.08
N GLU A 26 -4.56 -4.29 -3.12
CA GLU A 26 -4.51 -4.63 -1.69
C GLU A 26 -5.89 -4.57 -1.05
N GLU A 27 -6.08 -5.42 -0.04
CA GLU A 27 -7.25 -5.41 0.83
C GLU A 27 -7.40 -4.09 1.59
N THR A 28 -8.66 -3.69 1.80
CA THR A 28 -9.02 -2.58 2.67
C THR A 28 -9.50 -3.06 4.02
N ILE A 29 -9.30 -2.25 5.05
CA ILE A 29 -9.84 -2.47 6.39
C ILE A 29 -11.24 -1.83 6.47
N PRO A 30 -12.32 -2.61 6.70
CA PRO A 30 -13.69 -2.09 6.67
C PRO A 30 -13.91 -0.92 7.62
N ALA A 31 -13.43 -0.99 8.87
CA ALA A 31 -13.59 0.11 9.84
C ALA A 31 -12.98 1.43 9.35
N LEU A 32 -11.82 1.39 8.69
CA LEU A 32 -11.18 2.58 8.13
C LEU A 32 -11.94 3.10 6.90
N VAL A 33 -12.53 2.21 6.10
CA VAL A 33 -13.40 2.60 4.98
C VAL A 33 -14.64 3.35 5.49
N GLU A 34 -15.27 2.88 6.58
CA GLU A 34 -16.42 3.57 7.21
C GLU A 34 -16.07 4.96 7.71
N GLU A 35 -14.94 5.07 8.41
CA GLU A 35 -14.45 6.34 8.95
C GLU A 35 -14.21 7.37 7.83
N ILE A 36 -13.48 6.96 6.78
CA ILE A 36 -13.20 7.83 5.64
C ILE A 36 -14.49 8.19 4.89
N ALA A 37 -15.41 7.24 4.68
CA ALA A 37 -16.67 7.51 4.00
C ALA A 37 -17.51 8.53 4.76
N SER A 38 -17.55 8.42 6.09
CA SER A 38 -18.26 9.37 6.97
C SER A 38 -17.65 10.77 6.88
N SER A 39 -16.31 10.88 6.93
CA SER A 39 -15.60 12.16 6.74
C SER A 39 -15.90 12.77 5.37
N ILE A 40 -15.84 12.00 4.28
CA ILE A 40 -16.15 12.48 2.92
C ILE A 40 -17.58 13.07 2.85
N ILE A 41 -18.56 12.39 3.45
CA ILE A 41 -19.96 12.84 3.45
C ILE A 41 -20.12 14.12 4.27
N GLN A 42 -19.50 14.18 5.45
CA GLN A 42 -19.60 15.32 6.35
C GLN A 42 -18.92 16.57 5.76
N GLU A 43 -17.71 16.41 5.25
CA GLU A 43 -16.89 17.51 4.72
C GLU A 43 -17.30 17.91 3.31
N LYS A 44 -18.05 17.06 2.60
CA LYS A 44 -18.51 17.26 1.21
C LYS A 44 -17.36 17.49 0.21
N VAL A 45 -16.17 16.99 0.53
CA VAL A 45 -14.99 17.07 -0.33
C VAL A 45 -14.16 15.79 -0.24
N ILE A 46 -13.41 15.50 -1.29
CA ILE A 46 -12.25 14.59 -1.21
C ILE A 46 -10.99 15.45 -1.24
N LYS A 47 -10.29 15.52 -0.09
CA LYS A 47 -9.11 16.37 0.10
C LYS A 47 -7.94 16.00 -0.79
N ASN A 48 -7.63 14.70 -0.87
CA ASN A 48 -6.39 14.19 -1.45
C ASN A 48 -6.69 13.16 -2.54
N PRO A 49 -6.06 13.26 -3.74
CA PRO A 49 -6.27 12.27 -4.79
C PRO A 49 -5.63 10.94 -4.41
N VAL A 50 -6.14 9.84 -4.98
CA VAL A 50 -5.46 8.53 -4.90
C VAL A 50 -4.37 8.45 -5.96
N ILE A 51 -3.27 7.75 -5.66
CA ILE A 51 -2.18 7.58 -6.62
C ILE A 51 -2.45 6.35 -7.47
N VAL A 52 -2.34 6.49 -8.78
CA VAL A 52 -2.79 5.47 -9.73
C VAL A 52 -1.76 5.34 -10.86
N ASP A 53 -1.49 4.11 -11.29
CA ASP A 53 -0.75 3.88 -12.53
C ASP A 53 -1.57 4.36 -13.73
N LYS A 54 -0.99 5.24 -14.53
CA LYS A 54 -1.65 5.84 -15.70
C LYS A 54 -2.01 4.81 -16.76
N GLY A 55 -1.21 3.76 -16.94
CA GLY A 55 -1.40 2.76 -17.99
C GLY A 55 -2.54 1.79 -17.69
N SER A 56 -2.60 1.30 -16.45
CA SER A 56 -3.50 0.22 -16.02
C SER A 56 -4.68 0.66 -15.15
N PHE A 57 -4.65 1.88 -14.60
CA PHE A 57 -5.57 2.34 -13.56
C PHE A 57 -5.54 1.52 -12.25
N VAL A 58 -4.46 0.75 -12.02
CA VAL A 58 -4.21 0.12 -10.73
C VAL A 58 -3.82 1.16 -9.69
N VAL A 59 -4.48 1.11 -8.54
CA VAL A 59 -4.34 2.08 -7.45
C VAL A 59 -3.10 1.76 -6.64
N LEU A 60 -2.06 2.59 -6.74
CA LEU A 60 -0.79 2.39 -6.06
C LEU A 60 -0.84 2.81 -4.58
N ASP A 61 -1.65 3.83 -4.27
CA ASP A 61 -1.88 4.28 -2.91
C ASP A 61 -3.26 4.93 -2.75
N GLY A 62 -3.95 4.55 -1.67
CA GLY A 62 -5.28 5.07 -1.34
C GLY A 62 -6.45 4.10 -1.57
N MET A 63 -6.22 2.79 -1.47
CA MET A 63 -7.23 1.74 -1.63
C MET A 63 -8.47 1.99 -0.75
N HIS A 64 -8.27 2.33 0.53
CA HIS A 64 -9.36 2.67 1.45
C HIS A 64 -10.17 3.89 0.98
N ARG A 65 -9.53 4.89 0.38
CA ARG A 65 -10.20 6.10 -0.13
C ARG A 65 -11.06 5.78 -1.35
N VAL A 66 -10.66 4.84 -2.19
CA VAL A 66 -11.46 4.37 -3.33
C VAL A 66 -12.73 3.68 -2.83
N GLU A 67 -12.60 2.72 -1.92
CA GLU A 67 -13.77 2.03 -1.34
C GLU A 67 -14.67 2.97 -0.55
N ALA A 68 -14.09 3.91 0.21
CA ALA A 68 -14.85 4.93 0.92
C ALA A 68 -15.61 5.86 -0.04
N ALA A 69 -15.00 6.26 -1.16
CA ALA A 69 -15.66 7.07 -2.17
C ALA A 69 -16.83 6.31 -2.84
N LYS A 70 -16.65 5.01 -3.15
CA LYS A 70 -17.75 4.14 -3.63
C LYS A 70 -18.88 4.11 -2.62
N LYS A 71 -18.56 3.86 -1.34
CA LYS A 71 -19.53 3.82 -0.25
C LYS A 71 -20.25 5.16 -0.05
N ALA A 72 -19.55 6.27 -0.23
CA ALA A 72 -20.12 7.61 -0.19
C ALA A 72 -21.02 7.92 -1.41
N GLY A 73 -21.12 7.02 -2.41
CA GLY A 73 -21.94 7.16 -3.61
C GLY A 73 -21.25 7.93 -4.75
N CYS A 74 -19.93 8.05 -4.74
CA CYS A 74 -19.19 8.69 -5.81
C CYS A 74 -19.11 7.78 -7.05
N ILE A 75 -19.32 8.36 -8.23
CA ILE A 75 -19.12 7.69 -9.53
C ILE A 75 -17.77 8.06 -10.16
N ARG A 76 -17.12 9.13 -9.68
CA ARG A 76 -15.76 9.55 -10.07
C ARG A 76 -14.86 9.62 -8.85
N MET A 77 -13.56 9.46 -9.08
CA MET A 77 -12.53 9.56 -8.07
C MET A 77 -11.46 10.57 -8.49
N PRO A 78 -11.02 11.50 -7.62
CA PRO A 78 -9.82 12.27 -7.85
C PRO A 78 -8.59 11.37 -7.82
N VAL A 79 -7.82 11.38 -8.91
CA VAL A 79 -6.63 10.56 -9.10
C VAL A 79 -5.43 11.43 -9.42
N CYS A 80 -4.25 11.00 -8.99
CA CYS A 80 -2.96 11.43 -9.49
C CYS A 80 -2.38 10.28 -10.29
N LEU A 81 -2.43 10.41 -11.62
CA LEU A 81 -1.93 9.45 -12.57
C LEU A 81 -0.41 9.63 -12.71
N LEU A 82 0.33 8.55 -12.51
CA LEU A 82 1.78 8.48 -12.67
C LEU A 82 2.14 7.41 -13.69
N ASP A 83 3.22 7.60 -14.43
CA ASP A 83 3.86 6.49 -15.13
C ASP A 83 4.52 5.59 -14.07
N TYR A 84 3.85 4.48 -13.71
CA TYR A 84 4.31 3.62 -12.62
C TYR A 84 5.68 3.02 -12.88
N PHE A 85 6.03 2.74 -14.14
CA PHE A 85 7.31 2.16 -14.52
C PHE A 85 8.46 3.17 -14.49
N ASN A 86 8.18 4.46 -14.31
CA ASN A 86 9.20 5.47 -14.11
C ASN A 86 10.18 5.04 -12.99
N PRO A 87 11.51 5.15 -13.21
CA PRO A 87 12.51 4.64 -12.28
C PRO A 87 12.54 5.36 -10.93
N LEU A 88 11.96 6.56 -10.82
CA LEU A 88 11.83 7.27 -9.55
C LEU A 88 10.81 6.64 -8.61
N ILE A 89 9.86 5.86 -9.13
CA ILE A 89 8.88 5.13 -8.32
C ILE A 89 9.46 3.76 -8.01
N LYS A 90 9.50 3.38 -6.74
CA LYS A 90 9.91 2.03 -6.30
C LYS A 90 8.75 1.34 -5.59
N VAL A 91 8.75 0.02 -5.66
CA VAL A 91 7.90 -0.83 -4.84
C VAL A 91 8.80 -1.73 -4.01
N ALA A 92 8.47 -1.85 -2.74
CA ALA A 92 9.09 -2.76 -1.79
C ALA A 92 7.97 -3.48 -1.02
N VAL A 93 8.36 -4.29 -0.04
CA VAL A 93 7.43 -5.03 0.81
C VAL A 93 7.64 -4.64 2.26
N TRP A 94 6.59 -4.76 3.07
CA TRP A 94 6.69 -4.60 4.52
C TRP A 94 7.01 -5.94 5.18
N TYR A 95 8.11 -6.00 5.92
CA TYR A 95 8.41 -7.12 6.79
C TYR A 95 7.61 -6.98 8.07
N ARG A 96 7.18 -8.11 8.64
CA ARG A 96 6.47 -8.11 9.93
C ARG A 96 7.47 -8.34 11.03
N THR A 97 7.34 -7.60 12.12
CA THR A 97 8.14 -7.81 13.33
C THR A 97 7.24 -8.23 14.46
N PHE A 98 7.67 -9.19 15.27
CA PHE A 98 6.87 -9.72 16.37
C PHE A 98 7.57 -9.60 17.71
N ASN A 99 6.77 -9.31 18.74
CA ASN A 99 7.16 -9.29 20.14
C ASN A 99 6.19 -10.14 20.99
N GLY A 100 6.73 -10.82 21.99
CA GLY A 100 5.97 -11.67 22.93
C GLY A 100 6.80 -12.87 23.39
N GLU A 101 6.36 -13.52 24.48
CA GLU A 101 7.01 -14.71 25.03
C GLU A 101 6.76 -15.95 24.16
N ASN A 102 7.65 -16.96 24.24
CA ASN A 102 7.51 -18.28 23.60
C ASN A 102 7.19 -18.21 22.10
N LEU A 103 7.86 -17.31 21.38
CA LEU A 103 7.48 -16.94 20.01
C LEU A 103 7.82 -18.05 19.00
N ILE A 104 8.94 -18.75 19.21
CA ILE A 104 9.36 -19.88 18.38
C ILE A 104 8.41 -21.06 18.58
N GLU A 105 8.08 -21.40 19.83
CA GLU A 105 7.16 -22.49 20.15
C GLU A 105 5.77 -22.20 19.58
N THR A 106 5.28 -20.96 19.75
CA THR A 106 3.99 -20.54 19.17
C THR A 106 4.02 -20.65 17.64
N LEU A 107 5.09 -20.22 16.98
CA LEU A 107 5.23 -20.34 15.53
C LEU A 107 5.18 -21.80 15.08
N GLN A 108 5.90 -22.69 15.77
CA GLN A 108 5.93 -24.12 15.46
C GLN A 108 4.56 -24.78 15.64
N ASP A 109 3.88 -24.48 16.75
CA ASP A 109 2.55 -25.00 17.05
C ASP A 109 1.53 -24.54 16.00
N GLU A 110 1.50 -23.24 15.68
CA GLU A 110 0.55 -22.69 14.72
C GLU A 110 0.86 -23.16 13.29
N ALA A 111 2.14 -23.24 12.89
CA ALA A 111 2.50 -23.80 11.59
C ALA A 111 2.08 -25.27 11.48
N SER A 112 2.28 -26.08 12.53
CA SER A 112 1.87 -27.48 12.59
C SER A 112 0.34 -27.64 12.47
N LYS A 113 -0.43 -26.85 13.22
CA LYS A 113 -1.91 -26.83 13.12
C LYS A 113 -2.41 -26.47 11.72
N LEU A 114 -1.66 -25.66 11.00
CA LEU A 114 -1.95 -25.25 9.62
C LEU A 114 -1.38 -26.21 8.56
N ASN A 115 -0.72 -27.29 8.97
CA ASN A 115 0.00 -28.23 8.10
C ASN A 115 1.11 -27.57 7.25
N PHE A 116 1.76 -26.53 7.78
CA PHE A 116 2.95 -25.97 7.18
C PHE A 116 4.21 -26.60 7.79
N ASN A 117 5.10 -27.08 6.92
CA ASN A 117 6.41 -27.55 7.34
C ASN A 117 7.37 -26.36 7.53
N LEU A 118 7.94 -26.24 8.72
CA LEU A 118 8.98 -25.25 9.02
C LEU A 118 10.35 -25.89 8.79
N ILE A 119 11.09 -25.37 7.82
CA ILE A 119 12.43 -25.85 7.48
C ILE A 119 13.46 -24.93 8.14
N GLU A 120 14.31 -25.48 9.00
CA GLU A 120 15.42 -24.72 9.59
C GLU A 120 16.46 -24.38 8.50
N SER A 121 16.97 -23.16 8.53
CA SER A 121 17.91 -22.65 7.53
C SER A 121 18.83 -21.59 8.14
N SER A 122 19.86 -21.20 7.39
CA SER A 122 20.62 -19.98 7.70
C SER A 122 19.88 -18.73 7.21
N PHE A 123 20.18 -17.58 7.81
CA PHE A 123 19.67 -16.29 7.36
C PHE A 123 19.93 -16.02 5.86
N LYS A 124 21.12 -16.41 5.37
CA LYS A 124 21.50 -16.23 3.97
C LYS A 124 20.62 -17.07 3.04
N GLU A 125 20.47 -18.37 3.34
CA GLU A 125 19.63 -19.27 2.56
C GLU A 125 18.16 -18.81 2.56
N ALA A 126 17.66 -18.35 3.71
CA ALA A 126 16.29 -17.85 3.82
C ALA A 126 16.05 -16.63 2.94
N LYS A 127 16.99 -15.69 2.94
CA LYS A 127 16.93 -14.48 2.11
C LYS A 127 16.98 -14.82 0.62
N GLU A 128 17.90 -15.72 0.22
CA GLU A 128 17.99 -16.19 -1.16
C GLU A 128 16.73 -16.93 -1.60
N ALA A 129 16.15 -17.77 -0.74
CA ALA A 129 14.91 -18.49 -1.02
C ALA A 129 13.71 -17.55 -1.21
N LEU A 130 13.60 -16.47 -0.41
CA LEU A 130 12.57 -15.46 -0.61
C LEU A 130 12.75 -14.71 -1.94
N LEU A 131 13.97 -14.26 -2.24
CA LEU A 131 14.29 -13.53 -3.47
C LEU A 131 13.98 -14.35 -4.72
N ASN A 132 14.29 -15.64 -4.69
CA ASN A 132 14.07 -16.58 -5.79
C ASN A 132 12.64 -17.16 -5.83
N ARG A 133 11.73 -16.71 -4.94
CA ARG A 133 10.37 -17.27 -4.81
C ARG A 133 10.37 -18.80 -4.61
N GLN A 134 11.30 -19.27 -3.77
CA GLN A 134 11.41 -20.66 -3.31
C GLN A 134 10.90 -20.83 -1.87
N ALA A 135 10.70 -19.73 -1.14
CA ALA A 135 9.98 -19.69 0.13
C ALA A 135 8.78 -18.75 0.06
N SER A 136 7.68 -19.11 0.72
CA SER A 136 6.49 -18.27 0.90
C SER A 136 6.66 -17.25 2.03
N ALA A 137 7.43 -17.62 3.06
CA ALA A 137 7.76 -16.77 4.20
C ALA A 137 9.05 -17.30 4.86
N SER A 138 9.78 -16.39 5.50
CA SER A 138 10.89 -16.74 6.40
C SER A 138 10.62 -16.18 7.79
N PHE A 139 11.16 -16.82 8.82
CA PHE A 139 11.06 -16.40 10.20
C PHE A 139 12.47 -16.33 10.78
N LEU A 140 12.92 -15.13 11.09
CA LEU A 140 14.25 -14.85 11.58
C LEU A 140 14.14 -14.54 13.07
N THR A 141 14.89 -15.27 13.87
CA THR A 141 15.08 -14.99 15.30
C THR A 141 16.56 -14.80 15.58
N ARG A 142 16.93 -14.51 16.84
CA ARG A 142 18.34 -14.39 17.23
C ARG A 142 19.08 -15.73 17.24
N GLU A 143 18.35 -16.84 17.35
CA GLU A 143 18.93 -18.18 17.53
C GLU A 143 18.76 -19.05 16.29
N LYS A 144 17.58 -19.00 15.68
CA LYS A 144 17.17 -19.86 14.57
C LYS A 144 16.54 -19.08 13.44
N CYS A 145 16.60 -19.64 12.23
CA CYS A 145 15.82 -19.17 11.10
C CYS A 145 15.02 -20.32 10.49
N PHE A 146 13.75 -20.05 10.17
CA PHE A 146 12.83 -21.02 9.58
C PHE A 146 12.28 -20.51 8.25
N LEU A 147 11.89 -21.45 7.40
CA LEU A 147 11.24 -21.20 6.11
C LEU A 147 9.96 -22.00 5.97
N ILE A 148 9.03 -21.43 5.21
CA ILE A 148 7.92 -22.17 4.61
C ILE A 148 8.15 -22.18 3.11
N GLU A 149 8.16 -23.36 2.50
CA GLU A 149 8.39 -23.53 1.07
C GLU A 149 7.39 -22.74 0.22
N TRP A 150 7.81 -22.39 -0.99
CA TRP A 150 6.96 -21.69 -1.95
C TRP A 150 5.71 -22.49 -2.29
N GLN A 151 4.54 -21.87 -2.09
CA GLN A 151 3.27 -22.49 -2.39
C GLN A 151 2.72 -21.94 -3.70
N LYS A 152 3.00 -22.62 -4.81
CA LYS A 152 2.41 -22.41 -6.16
C LYS A 152 2.69 -21.04 -6.79
N ASP A 153 2.15 -19.97 -6.23
CA ASP A 153 2.16 -18.63 -6.78
C ASP A 153 2.21 -17.55 -5.68
N LEU A 154 2.42 -16.31 -6.10
CA LEU A 154 2.57 -15.16 -5.21
C LEU A 154 1.31 -14.91 -4.36
N LYS A 155 0.12 -15.21 -4.90
CA LYS A 155 -1.13 -15.01 -4.16
C LYS A 155 -1.17 -15.98 -2.98
N LYS A 156 -0.88 -17.25 -3.23
CA LYS A 156 -0.80 -18.29 -2.20
C LYS A 156 0.28 -18.01 -1.17
N ALA A 157 1.46 -17.56 -1.58
CA ALA A 157 2.51 -17.16 -0.65
C ALA A 157 2.02 -16.08 0.33
N TYR A 158 1.36 -15.03 -0.16
CA TYR A 158 0.85 -13.96 0.69
C TYR A 158 -0.41 -14.32 1.49
N GLU A 159 -1.24 -15.27 1.02
CA GLU A 159 -2.31 -15.86 1.82
C GLU A 159 -1.75 -16.56 3.08
N ILE A 160 -0.59 -17.23 2.95
CA ILE A 160 0.10 -17.89 4.07
C ILE A 160 0.68 -16.87 5.04
N VAL A 161 1.34 -15.83 4.53
CA VAL A 161 1.86 -14.71 5.34
C VAL A 161 0.73 -14.14 6.21
N LYS A 162 -0.43 -13.84 5.60
CA LYS A 162 -1.59 -13.33 6.33
C LYS A 162 -2.09 -14.31 7.38
N LEU A 163 -2.19 -15.59 7.03
CA LEU A 163 -2.71 -16.61 7.93
C LEU A 163 -1.84 -16.78 9.18
N ILE A 164 -0.52 -16.84 9.00
CA ILE A 164 0.43 -16.96 10.12
C ILE A 164 0.47 -15.68 10.94
N GLU A 165 0.49 -14.51 10.29
CA GLU A 165 0.38 -13.23 10.98
C GLU A 165 -0.86 -13.20 11.89
N SER A 166 -2.03 -13.59 11.37
CA SER A 166 -3.27 -13.65 12.15
C SER A 166 -3.18 -14.62 13.33
N LYS A 167 -2.62 -15.83 13.15
CA LYS A 167 -2.50 -16.82 14.23
C LYS A 167 -1.56 -16.37 15.34
N LEU A 168 -0.44 -15.75 14.99
CA LEU A 168 0.47 -15.17 15.99
C LEU A 168 -0.20 -14.03 16.76
N VAL A 169 -0.95 -13.15 16.08
CA VAL A 169 -1.69 -12.07 16.75
C VAL A 169 -2.80 -12.62 17.65
N GLU A 170 -3.55 -13.62 17.21
CA GLU A 170 -4.57 -14.33 18.01
C GLU A 170 -3.96 -14.99 19.25
N ALA A 171 -2.72 -15.49 19.15
CA ALA A 171 -1.93 -16.03 20.27
C ALA A 171 -1.29 -14.92 21.14
N GLY A 172 -1.71 -13.66 20.99
CA GLY A 172 -1.30 -12.53 21.81
C GLY A 172 0.03 -11.88 21.43
N LYS A 173 0.63 -12.22 20.27
CA LYS A 173 1.88 -11.58 19.83
C LYS A 173 1.60 -10.20 19.24
N LYS A 174 2.48 -9.24 19.53
CA LYS A 174 2.37 -7.88 18.98
C LYS A 174 3.06 -7.82 17.63
N VAL A 175 2.35 -7.39 16.59
CA VAL A 175 2.89 -7.22 15.23
C VAL A 175 3.24 -5.76 14.94
N GLY A 176 4.37 -5.55 14.28
CA GLY A 176 4.81 -4.28 13.68
C GLY A 176 5.15 -4.48 12.20
N TYR A 177 5.31 -3.38 11.46
CA TYR A 177 5.63 -3.39 10.03
C TYR A 177 6.82 -2.49 9.76
N GLU A 178 7.86 -3.04 9.16
CA GLU A 178 9.15 -2.36 8.98
C GLU A 178 9.70 -2.60 7.57
N THR A 179 10.63 -1.75 7.15
CA THR A 179 11.45 -2.08 5.99
C THR A 179 12.32 -3.30 6.31
N GLU A 180 12.75 -4.05 5.30
CA GLU A 180 13.67 -5.19 5.49
C GLU A 180 14.89 -4.83 6.35
N PHE A 181 15.57 -3.74 6.00
CA PHE A 181 16.75 -3.25 6.73
C PHE A 181 16.42 -2.88 8.19
N ASP A 182 15.32 -2.16 8.42
CA ASP A 182 14.94 -1.75 9.77
C ASP A 182 14.47 -2.94 10.62
N ALA A 183 13.80 -3.92 10.02
CA ALA A 183 13.38 -5.15 10.68
C ALA A 183 14.60 -5.96 11.16
N GLU A 184 15.57 -6.21 10.27
CA GLU A 184 16.82 -6.90 10.61
C GLU A 184 17.59 -6.14 11.70
N LYS A 185 17.71 -4.81 11.58
CA LYS A 185 18.37 -3.97 12.57
C LYS A 185 17.66 -4.01 13.94
N LYS A 186 16.32 -4.01 13.97
CA LYS A 186 15.56 -4.12 15.22
C LYS A 186 15.74 -5.48 15.88
N LEU A 187 15.83 -6.55 15.11
CA LEU A 187 16.11 -7.90 15.63
C LEU A 187 17.50 -7.97 16.27
N LEU A 188 18.52 -7.47 15.59
CA LEU A 188 19.90 -7.40 16.10
C LEU A 188 20.01 -6.58 17.39
N ASN A 189 19.28 -5.45 17.46
CA ASN A 189 19.26 -4.57 18.62
C ASN A 189 18.31 -5.01 19.74
N LYS A 190 17.71 -6.22 19.64
CA LYS A 190 16.79 -6.77 20.65
C LYS A 190 15.54 -5.91 20.91
N ILE A 191 15.11 -5.15 19.89
CA ILE A 191 13.87 -4.36 19.91
C ILE A 191 12.68 -5.25 19.56
N VAL A 192 12.93 -6.28 18.75
CA VAL A 192 11.94 -7.29 18.34
C VAL A 192 12.52 -8.68 18.53
N GLU A 193 11.66 -9.67 18.76
CA GLU A 193 12.07 -11.07 19.02
C GLU A 193 12.08 -11.92 17.73
N MET A 194 11.25 -11.56 16.75
CA MET A 194 11.20 -12.26 15.47
C MET A 194 10.87 -11.31 14.31
N VAL A 195 11.42 -11.60 13.14
CA VAL A 195 11.07 -10.95 11.87
C VAL A 195 10.50 -11.99 10.91
N MET A 196 9.33 -11.73 10.35
CA MET A 196 8.80 -12.50 9.23
C MET A 196 9.14 -11.78 7.93
N GLY A 197 10.05 -12.38 7.16
CA GLY A 197 10.41 -11.95 5.81
C GLY A 197 9.44 -12.52 4.78
N VAL A 198 9.25 -11.78 3.70
CA VAL A 198 8.29 -12.13 2.64
C VAL A 198 8.91 -11.98 1.24
N PRO A 199 8.41 -12.71 0.23
CA PRO A 199 8.94 -12.65 -1.14
C PRO A 199 8.77 -11.25 -1.74
N PRO A 200 9.73 -10.77 -2.54
CA PRO A 200 9.64 -9.44 -3.14
C PRO A 200 8.48 -9.36 -4.15
N ILE A 201 7.85 -8.20 -4.18
CA ILE A 201 6.83 -7.80 -5.15
C ILE A 201 7.44 -6.76 -6.07
N ASN A 202 7.37 -7.01 -7.39
CA ASN A 202 7.77 -6.04 -8.41
C ASN A 202 6.54 -5.31 -8.98
N LYS A 203 6.80 -4.33 -9.86
CA LYS A 203 5.72 -3.48 -10.42
C LYS A 203 4.77 -4.30 -11.27
N GLU A 204 5.29 -5.25 -12.04
CA GLU A 204 4.51 -6.14 -12.88
C GLU A 204 3.55 -7.01 -12.06
N ASP A 205 3.97 -7.50 -10.88
CA ASP A 205 3.10 -8.24 -9.97
C ASP A 205 1.94 -7.35 -9.49
N VAL A 206 2.22 -6.10 -9.09
CA VAL A 206 1.19 -5.13 -8.65
C VAL A 206 0.16 -4.89 -9.75
N ILE A 207 0.62 -4.62 -10.98
CA ILE A 207 -0.27 -4.41 -12.13
C ILE A 207 -1.09 -5.68 -12.42
N ASN A 208 -0.43 -6.83 -12.48
CA ASN A 208 -1.09 -8.11 -12.77
C ASN A 208 -2.12 -8.49 -11.70
N PHE A 209 -1.86 -8.22 -10.43
CA PHE A 209 -2.82 -8.45 -9.34
C PHE A 209 -4.06 -7.59 -9.53
N GLY A 210 -3.88 -6.27 -9.65
CA GLY A 210 -5.00 -5.34 -9.81
C GLY A 210 -5.83 -5.62 -11.06
N LEU A 211 -5.21 -5.93 -12.20
CA LEU A 211 -5.93 -6.24 -13.44
C LEU A 211 -6.69 -7.56 -13.38
N LYS A 212 -6.21 -8.54 -12.60
CA LYS A 212 -6.92 -9.82 -12.38
C LYS A 212 -7.99 -9.73 -11.30
N GLY A 213 -8.19 -8.56 -10.67
CA GLY A 213 -9.08 -8.40 -9.51
C GLY A 213 -8.60 -9.18 -8.29
N LEU A 214 -7.30 -9.50 -8.22
CA LEU A 214 -6.67 -10.13 -7.07
C LEU A 214 -6.13 -9.05 -6.14
N VAL A 215 -6.20 -9.31 -4.83
CA VAL A 215 -5.68 -8.41 -3.80
C VAL A 215 -4.68 -9.12 -2.92
N PHE A 216 -3.60 -8.44 -2.58
CA PHE A 216 -2.71 -8.79 -1.49
C PHE A 216 -3.36 -8.47 -0.14
N PRO A 217 -2.97 -9.15 0.94
CA PRO A 217 -3.25 -8.72 2.30
C PRO A 217 -2.90 -7.25 2.53
N HIS A 218 -3.56 -6.63 3.50
CA HIS A 218 -3.24 -5.25 3.88
C HIS A 218 -1.76 -5.11 4.30
N LYS A 219 -1.17 -3.93 4.03
CA LYS A 219 0.23 -3.61 4.40
C LYS A 219 1.22 -4.62 3.83
N VAL A 220 1.05 -4.97 2.56
CA VAL A 220 2.00 -5.81 1.84
C VAL A 220 2.95 -4.96 1.02
N THR A 221 2.43 -4.11 0.13
CA THR A 221 3.28 -3.30 -0.73
C THR A 221 3.66 -1.98 -0.05
N ARG A 222 4.88 -1.53 -0.33
CA ARG A 222 5.41 -0.24 0.10
C ARG A 222 5.85 0.53 -1.12
N HIS A 223 4.99 1.42 -1.60
CA HIS A 223 5.33 2.33 -2.67
C HIS A 223 6.18 3.49 -2.16
N VAL A 224 7.34 3.70 -2.78
CA VAL A 224 8.13 4.92 -2.62
C VAL A 224 7.85 5.79 -3.83
N ILE A 225 6.95 6.75 -3.65
CA ILE A 225 6.54 7.71 -4.68
C ILE A 225 7.27 9.02 -4.38
N PRO A 226 7.97 9.65 -5.33
CA PRO A 226 8.90 10.73 -5.00
C PRO A 226 8.21 12.08 -4.76
N ALA A 227 6.94 12.23 -5.19
CA ALA A 227 6.16 13.41 -4.89
C ALA A 227 4.64 13.15 -4.91
N ARG A 228 3.89 13.96 -4.15
CA ARG A 228 2.45 13.79 -3.94
C ARG A 228 1.71 15.13 -3.97
N PRO A 229 0.61 15.24 -4.74
CA PRO A 229 -0.30 16.37 -4.61
C PRO A 229 -1.23 16.17 -3.41
N MET A 230 -1.43 17.23 -2.64
CA MET A 230 -2.24 17.22 -1.42
C MET A 230 -3.18 18.41 -1.38
N GLU A 231 -4.26 18.30 -0.61
CA GLU A 231 -5.25 19.36 -0.37
C GLU A 231 -5.88 19.90 -1.67
N ILE A 232 -6.08 19.04 -2.66
CA ILE A 232 -6.76 19.39 -3.92
C ILE A 232 -8.24 19.71 -3.71
N ASN A 233 -8.85 19.21 -2.61
CA ASN A 233 -10.19 19.58 -2.12
C ASN A 233 -11.28 19.56 -3.20
N VAL A 234 -11.46 18.41 -3.86
CA VAL A 234 -12.48 18.28 -4.92
C VAL A 234 -13.87 18.20 -4.30
N PRO A 235 -14.83 19.05 -4.73
CA PRO A 235 -16.21 19.01 -4.27
C PRO A 235 -16.89 17.66 -4.55
N LEU A 236 -17.60 17.12 -3.54
CA LEU A 236 -18.29 15.83 -3.64
C LEU A 236 -19.39 15.84 -4.72
N GLU A 237 -20.00 16.99 -4.99
CA GLU A 237 -20.99 17.18 -6.05
C GLU A 237 -20.46 16.71 -7.41
N TRP A 238 -19.26 17.14 -7.80
CA TRP A 238 -18.65 16.77 -9.09
C TRP A 238 -18.33 15.28 -9.20
N LEU A 239 -18.16 14.62 -8.05
CA LEU A 239 -17.83 13.22 -7.94
C LEU A 239 -19.07 12.32 -8.03
N LYS A 240 -20.25 12.88 -7.79
CA LYS A 240 -21.55 12.19 -7.80
C LYS A 240 -22.41 12.51 -9.02
N ASP A 241 -22.25 13.70 -9.58
CA ASP A 241 -23.10 14.21 -10.66
C ASP A 241 -22.97 13.38 -11.94
N ASP A 242 -23.97 12.56 -12.24
CA ASP A 242 -24.03 11.72 -13.43
C ASP A 242 -24.55 12.48 -14.67
N SER A 243 -24.98 13.73 -14.52
CA SER A 243 -25.45 14.57 -15.63
C SER A 243 -24.32 15.15 -16.48
N ILE A 244 -23.10 15.24 -15.92
CA ILE A 244 -21.91 15.73 -16.62
C ILE A 244 -21.00 14.59 -17.07
N SER A 245 -20.33 14.75 -18.21
CA SER A 245 -19.30 13.82 -18.65
C SER A 245 -18.06 13.89 -17.75
N VAL A 246 -17.23 12.84 -17.79
CA VAL A 246 -15.92 12.84 -17.12
C VAL A 246 -15.01 13.93 -17.69
N GLU A 247 -15.16 14.28 -18.97
CA GLU A 247 -14.38 15.32 -19.62
C GLU A 247 -14.75 16.71 -19.07
N GLU A 248 -16.04 17.02 -18.96
CA GLU A 248 -16.54 18.25 -18.36
C GLU A 248 -16.13 18.38 -16.89
N ALA A 249 -16.28 17.31 -16.10
CA ALA A 249 -15.84 17.28 -14.72
C ALA A 249 -14.32 17.54 -14.58
N ASN A 250 -13.52 17.03 -15.52
CA ASN A 250 -12.09 17.33 -15.58
C ASN A 250 -11.80 18.80 -15.97
N ASN A 251 -12.61 19.42 -16.82
CA ASN A 251 -12.48 20.85 -17.13
C ASN A 251 -12.73 21.71 -15.90
N PHE A 252 -13.77 21.38 -15.11
CA PHE A 252 -14.02 22.04 -13.83
C PHE A 252 -12.83 21.89 -12.89
N LEU A 253 -12.30 20.66 -12.74
CA LEU A 253 -11.13 20.39 -11.91
C LEU A 253 -9.90 21.20 -12.36
N ILE A 254 -9.59 21.24 -13.66
CA ILE A 254 -8.44 21.97 -14.18
C ILE A 254 -8.57 23.46 -13.90
N ASN A 255 -9.73 24.05 -14.22
CA ASN A 255 -10.00 25.46 -13.96
C ASN A 255 -9.89 25.77 -12.46
N PHE A 256 -10.43 24.89 -11.61
CA PHE A 256 -10.37 25.01 -10.16
C PHE A 256 -8.93 24.98 -9.64
N LEU A 257 -8.14 23.97 -10.03
CA LEU A 257 -6.75 23.82 -9.60
C LEU A 257 -5.84 24.92 -10.15
N SER A 258 -6.09 25.42 -11.36
CA SER A 258 -5.28 26.47 -12.00
C SER A 258 -5.31 27.82 -11.25
N LYS A 259 -6.35 28.04 -10.43
CA LYS A 259 -6.53 29.26 -9.64
C LYS A 259 -5.88 29.17 -8.26
N ARG A 260 -5.36 28.01 -7.88
CA ARG A 260 -4.83 27.74 -6.53
C ARG A 260 -3.32 27.86 -6.51
N LYS A 261 -2.79 28.33 -5.40
CA LYS A 261 -1.34 28.42 -5.20
C LYS A 261 -0.82 27.02 -4.82
N ILE A 262 0.30 26.62 -5.39
CA ILE A 262 0.97 25.37 -5.00
C ILE A 262 2.16 25.71 -4.10
N GLU A 263 2.14 25.22 -2.88
CA GLU A 263 3.26 25.25 -1.95
C GLU A 263 4.00 23.92 -1.98
N ARG A 264 5.34 23.98 -2.03
CA ARG A 264 6.19 22.80 -2.04
C ARG A 264 6.76 22.57 -0.66
N ILE A 265 6.52 21.38 -0.11
CA ILE A 265 7.10 20.95 1.17
C ILE A 265 8.16 19.88 0.87
N PRO A 266 9.41 20.05 1.33
CA PRO A 266 10.49 19.15 0.98
C PRO A 266 10.32 17.74 1.59
N PRO A 267 10.95 16.72 0.99
CA PRO A 267 11.05 15.37 1.55
C PRO A 267 11.46 15.33 3.02
N GLY A 268 10.87 14.42 3.79
CA GLY A 268 11.16 14.20 5.21
C GLY A 268 10.41 15.12 6.16
N SER A 269 9.54 16.00 5.65
CA SER A 269 8.79 16.99 6.43
C SER A 269 7.56 16.38 7.14
N LEU A 270 7.11 17.05 8.21
CA LEU A 270 5.85 16.74 8.90
C LEU A 270 4.71 17.54 8.29
N PHE A 271 3.62 16.88 7.92
CA PHE A 271 2.38 17.49 7.45
C PHE A 271 1.19 16.75 8.08
N GLU A 272 0.27 17.49 8.70
CA GLU A 272 -0.89 16.94 9.43
C GLU A 272 -0.53 15.81 10.42
N GLY A 273 0.58 15.98 11.16
CA GLY A 273 1.03 15.00 12.15
C GLY A 273 1.67 13.73 11.57
N ARG A 274 1.79 13.63 10.24
CA ARG A 274 2.48 12.53 9.54
C ARG A 274 3.77 13.00 8.89
N ARG A 275 4.82 12.18 8.98
CA ARG A 275 6.05 12.39 8.21
C ARG A 275 5.88 11.85 6.80
N TYR A 276 6.25 12.66 5.81
CA TYR A 276 6.27 12.28 4.40
C TYR A 276 7.71 12.22 3.94
N GLU A 277 8.12 11.08 3.39
CA GLU A 277 9.48 10.90 2.83
C GLU A 277 9.57 11.51 1.43
N GLU A 278 8.44 11.82 0.82
CA GLU A 278 8.30 12.42 -0.50
C GLU A 278 8.10 13.95 -0.47
N GLU A 279 8.32 14.61 -1.61
CA GLU A 279 7.98 16.02 -1.77
C GLU A 279 6.46 16.20 -1.86
N LEU A 280 5.89 17.16 -1.12
CA LEU A 280 4.46 17.45 -1.20
C LEU A 280 4.20 18.72 -2.01
N PHE A 281 3.18 18.65 -2.87
CA PHE A 281 2.60 19.79 -3.57
C PHE A 281 1.25 20.11 -2.94
N ILE A 282 1.24 21.03 -1.97
CA ILE A 282 0.04 21.42 -1.23
C ILE A 282 -0.69 22.51 -2.02
N PHE A 283 -1.95 22.25 -2.39
CA PHE A 283 -2.80 23.26 -2.98
C PHE A 283 -3.40 24.15 -1.90
N LYS A 284 -3.24 25.47 -2.03
CA LYS A 284 -3.87 26.49 -1.19
C LYS A 284 -4.92 27.22 -2.02
#